data_AF-A0A6A6PFX1-F1
#
_entry.id   AF-A0A6A6PFX1-F1
#
_cell.length_a   1.000
_cell.length_b   1.000
_cell.length_c   1.000
_cell.angle_alpha   90.00
_cell.angle_beta   90.00
_cell.angle_gamma   90.00
#
_symmetry.space_group_name_H-M   'P 1'
#
loop_
_entity.id
_entity.type
_entity.pdbx_description
1 polymer ?
#
loop_
_entity_poly.entity_id
_entity_poly.type
_entity_poly.pdbx_seq_one_letter_code
_entity_poly.pdbx_strand_id
1 'polypeptide(L)'
;MLQEQLWDYNVYQFERDQQWAPEIVTGYQLKNQNAFKTFRTLFCDLLEFKDNDRARETLEKAYNKNDNRLLEKIVGSCEEKLRNKITDQGYFEWRAANTLEALRKKIDPLTLSGRKFDQPALWPLIRQVSIFVRGPRILNDITIVDLPGISDTNESRANLTKEYIKSCDCVWIVSRIDRVVDDDTALRLLSTYGRVFKGSVAVICTRSDDNIANEQQQLAEDLQSRGQDMARFQQITINLKTIETQIAQAKSKLRTARASGAQAVTKNAEVVRLKAASVSLKRQRLASLVQARNAWVTEQLQEKAQHNLPAGDVLQVFCVSNSHYAAARGLVKHEGLTLEAAATGVPALRAFALTLPASKLLRELDDYKSNLFVFLKNLELWVSKSSVEPRRGLMQHVKRPYNELTKHMLPRKGEFERVLRDTITTPMRAVRHAATKAALEVTAGKSRNMHHSSIRAFIRKRGTHATSVCPEQCWNEEFSEVSSDKAMSAMPALEAELLGADGKLEAKAHKDLRAVITVLRGTQHIYWPSSFQC
;
A
#
# COMPACT_ATOMS: atom_id res chain seq x y z
N MET A 1 -21.81 -19.61 12.85
CA MET A 1 -22.26 -18.23 12.56
C MET A 1 -23.72 -18.01 12.92
N LEU A 2 -24.74 -18.50 12.20
CA LEU A 2 -26.15 -18.16 12.50
C LEU A 2 -26.61 -18.59 13.91
N GLN A 3 -26.15 -19.75 14.39
CA GLN A 3 -26.38 -20.19 15.78
C GLN A 3 -25.78 -19.21 16.80
N GLU A 4 -24.55 -18.77 16.59
CA GLU A 4 -23.85 -17.80 17.44
C GLU A 4 -24.57 -16.45 17.44
N GLN A 5 -25.03 -15.97 16.28
CA GLN A 5 -25.84 -14.75 16.20
C GLN A 5 -27.18 -14.88 16.93
N LEU A 6 -27.82 -16.05 16.86
CA LEU A 6 -29.06 -16.31 17.60
C LEU A 6 -28.80 -16.32 19.11
N TRP A 7 -27.71 -16.93 19.54
CA TRP A 7 -27.26 -16.92 20.94
C TRP A 7 -26.97 -15.50 21.43
N ASP A 8 -26.16 -14.72 20.71
CA ASP A 8 -25.85 -13.31 21.01
C ASP A 8 -27.12 -12.45 21.15
N TYR A 9 -28.13 -12.71 20.31
CA TYR A 9 -29.43 -12.03 20.41
C TYR A 9 -30.18 -12.44 21.69
N ASN A 10 -30.32 -13.74 21.94
CA ASN A 10 -31.12 -14.28 23.04
C ASN A 10 -30.53 -13.94 24.42
N VAL A 11 -29.21 -14.00 24.58
CA VAL A 11 -28.54 -13.76 25.86
C VAL A 11 -28.86 -12.38 26.41
N TYR A 12 -28.80 -11.35 25.56
CA TYR A 12 -29.14 -9.99 25.99
C TYR A 12 -30.65 -9.76 26.12
N GLN A 13 -31.45 -10.37 25.25
CA GLN A 13 -32.88 -10.06 25.14
C GLN A 13 -33.74 -10.80 26.18
N PHE A 14 -33.37 -12.04 26.51
CA PHE A 14 -34.19 -12.95 27.33
C PHE A 14 -33.47 -13.54 28.53
N GLU A 15 -32.13 -13.67 28.48
CA GLU A 15 -31.33 -14.30 29.55
C GLU A 15 -30.46 -13.29 30.32
N ARG A 16 -30.80 -12.00 30.24
CA ARG A 16 -30.00 -10.94 30.84
C ARG A 16 -29.94 -11.08 32.36
N ASP A 17 -28.73 -11.22 32.89
CA ASP A 17 -28.49 -11.19 34.33
C ASP A 17 -28.56 -9.75 34.86
N GLN A 18 -29.28 -9.57 35.97
CA GLN A 18 -29.40 -8.28 36.65
C GLN A 18 -28.11 -7.88 37.40
N GLN A 19 -27.20 -8.82 37.63
CA GLN A 19 -25.93 -8.60 38.32
C GLN A 19 -24.77 -8.24 37.39
N TRP A 20 -24.97 -8.22 36.06
CA TRP A 20 -23.90 -7.86 35.13
C TRP A 20 -23.41 -6.43 35.35
N ALA A 21 -22.09 -6.27 35.36
CA ALA A 21 -21.45 -4.96 35.36
C ALA A 21 -21.86 -4.15 34.10
N PRO A 22 -21.93 -2.81 34.19
CA PRO A 22 -22.37 -1.96 33.07
C PRO A 22 -21.58 -2.19 31.76
N GLU A 23 -20.29 -2.48 31.85
CA GLU A 23 -19.42 -2.73 30.69
C GLU A 23 -19.80 -4.03 29.96
N ILE A 24 -20.16 -5.07 30.72
CA ILE A 24 -20.60 -6.37 30.20
C ILE A 24 -21.97 -6.22 29.52
N VAL A 25 -22.89 -5.51 30.16
CA VAL A 25 -24.22 -5.20 29.59
C VAL A 25 -24.06 -4.48 28.25
N THR A 26 -23.20 -3.47 28.18
CA THR A 26 -22.94 -2.70 26.95
C THR A 26 -22.39 -3.58 25.84
N GLY A 27 -21.49 -4.52 26.16
CA GLY A 27 -20.95 -5.48 25.21
C GLY A 27 -22.03 -6.41 24.62
N TYR A 28 -22.85 -7.03 25.47
CA TYR A 28 -23.95 -7.90 25.01
C TYR A 28 -25.04 -7.13 24.27
N GLN A 29 -25.31 -5.88 24.65
CA GLN A 29 -26.23 -5.01 23.90
C GLN A 29 -25.76 -4.81 22.46
N LEU A 30 -24.48 -4.54 22.26
CA LEU A 30 -23.92 -4.30 20.94
C LEU A 30 -23.88 -5.59 20.10
N LYS A 31 -23.56 -6.74 20.73
CA LYS A 31 -23.68 -8.07 20.11
C LYS A 31 -25.12 -8.36 19.65
N ASN A 32 -26.12 -8.12 20.51
CA ASN A 32 -27.53 -8.27 20.18
C ASN A 32 -27.97 -7.38 19.01
N GLN A 33 -27.58 -6.10 19.01
CA GLN A 33 -27.89 -5.18 17.91
C GLN A 33 -27.28 -5.64 16.58
N ASN A 34 -26.04 -6.12 16.60
CA ASN A 34 -25.39 -6.67 15.41
C ASN A 34 -26.04 -7.96 14.92
N ALA A 35 -26.43 -8.85 15.83
CA ALA A 35 -27.16 -10.06 15.49
C ALA A 35 -28.49 -9.74 14.82
N PHE A 36 -29.28 -8.85 15.42
CA PHE A 36 -30.55 -8.41 14.84
C PHE A 36 -30.36 -7.76 13.46
N LYS A 37 -29.35 -6.88 13.32
CA LYS A 37 -29.00 -6.27 12.03
C LYS A 37 -28.60 -7.33 11.01
N THR A 38 -27.86 -8.36 11.40
CA THR A 38 -27.45 -9.47 10.53
C THR A 38 -28.65 -10.25 10.03
N PHE A 39 -29.59 -10.62 10.91
CA PHE A 39 -30.83 -11.29 10.51
C PHE A 39 -31.65 -10.44 9.53
N ARG A 40 -31.88 -9.16 9.85
CA ARG A 40 -32.61 -8.24 8.96
C ARG A 40 -31.90 -8.03 7.63
N THR A 41 -30.57 -8.03 7.62
CA THR A 41 -29.78 -7.87 6.39
C THR A 41 -29.89 -9.10 5.48
N LEU A 42 -29.85 -10.31 6.04
CA LEU A 42 -29.86 -11.55 5.26
C LEU A 42 -31.26 -11.95 4.79
N PHE A 43 -32.27 -11.66 5.61
CA PHE A 43 -33.59 -12.28 5.51
C PHE A 43 -34.73 -11.28 5.32
N CYS A 44 -34.48 -10.00 5.00
CA CYS A 44 -35.58 -9.03 4.80
C CYS A 44 -36.57 -9.38 3.68
N ASP A 45 -36.24 -10.35 2.83
CA ASP A 45 -37.15 -10.94 1.84
C ASP A 45 -38.10 -12.01 2.41
N LEU A 46 -37.82 -12.54 3.60
CA LEU A 46 -38.72 -13.44 4.34
C LEU A 46 -39.79 -12.63 5.07
N LEU A 47 -41.03 -13.14 5.10
CA LEU A 47 -42.17 -12.48 5.76
C LEU A 47 -41.91 -12.23 7.25
N GLU A 48 -41.20 -13.15 7.89
CA GLU A 48 -40.80 -13.12 9.30
C GLU A 48 -39.85 -11.98 9.63
N PHE A 49 -39.03 -11.57 8.66
CA PHE A 49 -38.00 -10.55 8.85
C PHE A 49 -38.23 -9.34 7.97
N LYS A 50 -39.45 -9.10 7.46
CA LYS A 50 -39.75 -7.98 6.56
C LYS A 50 -39.64 -6.61 7.24
N ASP A 51 -40.05 -6.52 8.49
CA ASP A 51 -39.95 -5.34 9.33
C ASP A 51 -39.37 -5.70 10.72
N ASN A 52 -39.09 -4.68 11.53
CA ASN A 52 -38.41 -4.88 12.80
C ASN A 52 -39.31 -5.58 13.84
N ASP A 53 -40.62 -5.37 13.79
CA ASP A 53 -41.54 -5.89 14.80
C ASP A 53 -41.80 -7.38 14.56
N ARG A 54 -42.04 -7.76 13.30
CA ARG A 54 -42.13 -9.18 12.91
C ARG A 54 -40.87 -9.96 13.22
N ALA A 55 -39.69 -9.36 12.97
CA ALA A 55 -38.42 -10.00 13.26
C ALA A 55 -38.25 -10.27 14.76
N ARG A 56 -38.59 -9.30 15.61
CA ARG A 56 -38.55 -9.47 17.07
C ARG A 56 -39.53 -10.54 17.54
N GLU A 57 -40.78 -10.48 17.07
CA GLU A 57 -41.82 -11.46 17.44
C GLU A 57 -41.43 -12.88 17.00
N THR A 58 -40.83 -13.02 15.82
CA THR A 58 -40.35 -14.32 15.31
C THR A 58 -39.22 -14.87 16.17
N LEU A 59 -38.22 -14.04 16.50
CA LEU A 59 -37.08 -14.45 17.33
C LEU A 59 -37.53 -14.80 18.75
N GLU A 60 -38.47 -14.03 19.33
CA GLU A 60 -39.05 -14.30 20.64
C GLU A 60 -39.84 -15.61 20.66
N LYS A 61 -40.68 -15.87 19.65
CA LYS A 61 -41.39 -17.15 19.52
C LYS A 61 -40.44 -18.32 19.41
N ALA A 62 -39.35 -18.15 18.65
CA ALA A 62 -38.35 -19.20 18.49
C ALA A 62 -37.62 -19.51 19.80
N TYR A 63 -37.28 -18.49 20.59
CA TYR A 63 -36.69 -18.65 21.92
C TYR A 63 -37.65 -19.37 22.88
N ASN A 64 -38.88 -18.86 23.04
CA ASN A 64 -39.85 -19.38 24.00
C ASN A 64 -40.27 -20.84 23.72
N LYS A 65 -40.24 -21.26 22.46
CA LYS A 65 -40.64 -22.61 22.04
C LYS A 65 -39.45 -23.56 21.84
N ASN A 66 -38.22 -23.08 22.03
CA ASN A 66 -36.99 -23.79 21.67
C ASN A 66 -37.03 -24.32 20.22
N ASP A 67 -37.49 -23.47 19.30
CA ASP A 67 -37.86 -23.86 17.94
C ASP A 67 -36.63 -23.92 17.01
N ASN A 68 -36.03 -25.10 16.91
CA ASN A 68 -34.95 -25.36 15.95
C ASN A 68 -35.37 -25.21 14.48
N ARG A 69 -36.68 -25.18 14.17
CA ARG A 69 -37.17 -25.03 12.78
C ARG A 69 -36.87 -23.66 12.21
N LEU A 70 -36.82 -22.62 13.05
CA LEU A 70 -36.41 -21.29 12.58
C LEU A 70 -34.99 -21.35 12.04
N LEU A 71 -34.07 -21.99 12.77
CA LEU A 71 -32.68 -22.14 12.37
C LEU A 71 -32.55 -22.93 11.06
N GLU A 72 -33.25 -24.06 10.93
CA GLU A 72 -33.31 -24.85 9.70
C GLU A 72 -33.80 -24.01 8.51
N LYS A 73 -34.87 -23.22 8.72
CA LYS A 73 -35.45 -22.35 7.68
C LYS A 73 -34.47 -21.27 7.21
N ILE A 74 -33.83 -20.57 8.15
CA ILE A 74 -32.88 -19.49 7.78
C ILE A 74 -31.60 -20.06 7.16
N VAL A 75 -31.15 -21.25 7.58
CA VAL A 75 -30.04 -21.96 6.94
C VAL A 75 -30.41 -22.34 5.50
N GLY A 76 -31.57 -22.96 5.29
CA GLY A 76 -32.05 -23.29 3.95
C GLY A 76 -32.19 -22.07 3.04
N SER A 77 -32.62 -20.92 3.58
CA SER A 77 -32.66 -19.66 2.85
C SER A 77 -31.25 -19.17 2.44
N CYS A 78 -30.24 -19.31 3.32
CA CYS A 78 -28.86 -19.01 2.96
C CYS A 78 -28.34 -19.94 1.85
N GLU A 79 -28.61 -21.24 1.94
CA GLU A 79 -28.21 -22.23 0.92
C GLU A 79 -28.84 -21.91 -0.44
N GLU A 80 -30.13 -21.54 -0.46
CA GLU A 80 -30.81 -21.13 -1.69
C GLU A 80 -30.17 -19.89 -2.32
N LYS A 81 -29.87 -18.86 -1.51
CA LYS A 81 -29.19 -17.63 -1.97
C LYS A 81 -27.77 -17.89 -2.50
N LEU A 82 -27.12 -18.96 -2.02
CA LEU A 82 -25.75 -19.33 -2.40
C LEU A 82 -25.67 -20.43 -3.47
N ARG A 83 -26.79 -21.06 -3.86
CA ARG A 83 -26.86 -22.22 -4.76
C ARG A 83 -26.06 -22.05 -6.05
N ASN A 84 -26.11 -20.86 -6.65
CA ASN A 84 -25.41 -20.55 -7.91
C ASN A 84 -23.95 -20.14 -7.73
N LYS A 85 -23.40 -20.23 -6.52
CA LYS A 85 -22.02 -19.84 -6.16
C LYS A 85 -21.18 -21.03 -5.68
N ILE A 86 -21.71 -22.24 -5.80
CA ILE A 86 -21.04 -23.48 -5.42
C ILE A 86 -20.07 -23.87 -6.53
N THR A 87 -18.83 -24.18 -6.15
CA THR A 87 -17.78 -24.72 -7.02
C THR A 87 -17.16 -25.94 -6.33
N ASP A 88 -16.35 -26.72 -7.07
CA ASP A 88 -15.65 -27.90 -6.53
C ASP A 88 -14.74 -27.57 -5.34
N GLN A 89 -14.37 -26.30 -5.17
CA GLN A 89 -13.51 -25.81 -4.09
C GLN A 89 -14.29 -25.15 -2.93
N GLY A 90 -15.63 -25.01 -3.05
CA GLY A 90 -16.49 -24.33 -2.08
C GLY A 90 -17.26 -23.15 -2.68
N TYR A 91 -17.69 -22.21 -1.83
CA TYR A 91 -18.48 -21.04 -2.26
C TYR A 91 -17.59 -19.90 -2.76
N PHE A 92 -17.50 -19.70 -4.08
CA PHE A 92 -16.67 -18.65 -4.68
C PHE A 92 -17.40 -17.93 -5.83
N GLU A 93 -17.14 -16.63 -5.96
CA GLU A 93 -17.66 -15.81 -7.06
C GLU A 93 -16.55 -14.93 -7.64
N TRP A 94 -16.32 -15.05 -8.95
CA TRP A 94 -15.37 -14.22 -9.68
C TRP A 94 -16.04 -13.00 -10.30
N ARG A 95 -15.47 -11.81 -10.07
CA ARG A 95 -15.91 -10.56 -10.67
C ARG A 95 -14.73 -9.82 -11.29
N ALA A 96 -14.83 -9.53 -12.59
CA ALA A 96 -13.84 -8.75 -13.32
C ALA A 96 -14.43 -7.42 -13.80
N ALA A 97 -13.58 -6.39 -13.87
CA ALA A 97 -13.90 -5.09 -14.45
C ALA A 97 -12.61 -4.39 -14.91
N ASN A 98 -12.70 -3.58 -15.96
CA ASN A 98 -11.53 -2.89 -16.54
C ASN A 98 -11.28 -1.51 -15.91
N THR A 99 -12.17 -1.03 -15.04
CA THR A 99 -12.02 0.26 -14.33
C THR A 99 -12.28 0.10 -12.84
N LEU A 100 -11.64 0.95 -12.03
CA LEU A 100 -11.83 0.97 -10.58
C LEU A 100 -13.30 1.22 -10.20
N GLU A 101 -13.96 2.14 -10.90
CA GLU A 101 -15.35 2.50 -10.63
C GLU A 101 -16.30 1.33 -10.91
N ALA A 102 -16.13 0.64 -12.04
CA ALA A 102 -16.93 -0.54 -12.37
C ALA A 102 -16.67 -1.70 -11.40
N LEU A 103 -15.43 -1.86 -10.94
CA LEU A 103 -15.08 -2.86 -9.93
C LEU A 103 -15.74 -2.54 -8.59
N ARG A 104 -15.66 -1.30 -8.11
CA ARG A 104 -16.33 -0.84 -6.89
C ARG A 104 -17.84 -1.08 -6.94
N LYS A 105 -18.50 -0.70 -8.03
CA LYS A 105 -19.95 -0.96 -8.22
C LYS A 105 -20.33 -2.45 -8.05
N LYS A 106 -19.41 -3.36 -8.39
CA LYS A 106 -19.59 -4.81 -8.23
C LYS A 106 -19.21 -5.31 -6.84
N ILE A 107 -18.22 -4.73 -6.17
CA ILE A 107 -17.70 -5.22 -4.88
C ILE A 107 -18.35 -4.54 -3.68
N ASP A 108 -18.63 -3.24 -3.74
CA ASP A 108 -19.20 -2.46 -2.63
C ASP A 108 -20.49 -3.07 -2.04
N PRO A 109 -21.43 -3.64 -2.83
CA PRO A 109 -22.58 -4.38 -2.29
C PRO A 109 -22.24 -5.58 -1.39
N LEU A 110 -21.06 -6.14 -1.57
CA LEU A 110 -20.56 -7.34 -0.90
C LEU A 110 -19.70 -6.99 0.33
N THR A 111 -19.28 -5.73 0.48
CA THR A 111 -18.36 -5.31 1.55
C THR A 111 -18.94 -4.21 2.44
N LEU A 112 -19.93 -3.44 1.97
CA LEU A 112 -20.47 -2.29 2.71
C LEU A 112 -21.83 -2.61 3.35
N SER A 113 -21.96 -2.29 4.64
CA SER A 113 -23.19 -2.46 5.43
C SER A 113 -24.25 -1.35 5.20
N GLY A 114 -24.20 -0.64 4.07
CA GLY A 114 -24.90 0.63 3.85
C GLY A 114 -26.24 0.56 3.11
N ARG A 115 -26.76 -0.65 2.83
CA ARG A 115 -28.06 -0.79 2.16
C ARG A 115 -29.20 -0.66 3.17
N LYS A 116 -30.27 0.03 2.78
CA LYS A 116 -31.57 -0.05 3.45
C LYS A 116 -32.08 -1.51 3.39
N PHE A 117 -32.87 -1.95 4.36
CA PHE A 117 -33.44 -3.32 4.45
C PHE A 117 -34.48 -3.63 3.36
N ASP A 118 -34.32 -3.04 2.17
CA ASP A 118 -35.22 -3.17 1.03
C ASP A 118 -34.89 -4.43 0.20
N GLN A 119 -33.64 -4.91 0.27
CA GLN A 119 -33.18 -6.13 -0.40
C GLN A 119 -32.16 -6.87 0.46
N PRO A 120 -32.17 -8.22 0.44
CA PRO A 120 -31.22 -9.01 1.22
C PRO A 120 -29.80 -8.78 0.71
N ALA A 121 -28.85 -8.63 1.63
CA ALA A 121 -27.44 -8.44 1.31
C ALA A 121 -26.61 -9.58 1.87
N LEU A 122 -25.72 -10.14 1.05
CA LEU A 122 -24.94 -11.33 1.40
C LEU A 122 -23.64 -11.02 2.15
N TRP A 123 -23.28 -9.75 2.33
CA TRP A 123 -22.02 -9.36 2.99
C TRP A 123 -21.80 -10.04 4.36
N PRO A 124 -22.81 -10.36 5.19
CA PRO A 124 -22.57 -11.09 6.45
C PRO A 124 -22.08 -12.53 6.25
N LEU A 125 -22.35 -13.16 5.10
CA LEU A 125 -21.90 -14.51 4.78
C LEU A 125 -20.50 -14.53 4.14
N ILE A 126 -19.97 -13.36 3.77
CA ILE A 126 -18.71 -13.26 3.04
C ILE A 126 -17.56 -13.34 4.03
N ARG A 127 -16.81 -14.44 3.95
CA ARG A 127 -15.61 -14.66 4.75
C ARG A 127 -14.43 -13.81 4.27
N GLN A 128 -14.21 -13.72 2.96
CA GLN A 128 -13.03 -13.09 2.37
C GLN A 128 -13.35 -12.51 0.99
N VAL A 129 -12.78 -11.34 0.69
CA VAL A 129 -12.79 -10.74 -0.65
C VAL A 129 -11.33 -10.57 -1.10
N SER A 130 -10.95 -11.28 -2.16
CA SER A 130 -9.61 -11.18 -2.76
C SER A 130 -9.67 -10.28 -4.00
N ILE A 131 -8.89 -9.21 -4.01
CA ILE A 131 -8.83 -8.24 -5.11
C ILE A 131 -7.49 -8.35 -5.82
N PHE A 132 -7.52 -8.65 -7.11
CA PHE A 132 -6.34 -8.73 -7.96
C PHE A 132 -6.30 -7.52 -8.89
N VAL A 133 -5.16 -6.82 -8.92
CA VAL A 133 -4.95 -5.65 -9.77
C VAL A 133 -3.76 -5.90 -10.68
N ARG A 134 -3.97 -5.81 -12.00
CA ARG A 134 -2.91 -6.01 -12.98
C ARG A 134 -2.02 -4.76 -13.09
N GLY A 135 -0.71 -4.91 -12.94
CA GLY A 135 0.29 -3.86 -13.23
C GLY A 135 1.03 -3.21 -12.04
N PRO A 136 0.48 -3.12 -10.81
CA PRO A 136 1.23 -2.58 -9.68
C PRO A 136 2.39 -3.49 -9.26
N ARG A 137 3.63 -3.01 -9.43
CA ARG A 137 4.85 -3.75 -9.01
C ARG A 137 4.84 -4.18 -7.53
N ILE A 138 4.24 -3.37 -6.66
CA ILE A 138 4.09 -3.68 -5.22
C ILE A 138 3.30 -4.98 -5.02
N LEU A 139 2.27 -5.22 -5.83
CA LEU A 139 1.38 -6.37 -5.68
C LEU A 139 1.90 -7.65 -6.35
N ASN A 140 3.08 -7.60 -6.99
CA ASN A 140 3.72 -8.80 -7.52
C ASN A 140 4.26 -9.68 -6.39
N ASP A 141 4.81 -9.05 -5.36
CA ASP A 141 5.54 -9.73 -4.28
C ASP A 141 4.91 -9.47 -2.89
N ILE A 142 3.84 -8.67 -2.83
CA ILE A 142 3.18 -8.28 -1.57
C ILE A 142 1.67 -8.43 -1.70
N THR A 143 1.08 -9.13 -0.73
CA THR A 143 -0.37 -9.14 -0.52
C THR A 143 -0.72 -8.18 0.62
N ILE A 144 -1.54 -7.17 0.34
CA ILE A 144 -2.06 -6.26 1.37
C ILE A 144 -3.41 -6.80 1.84
N VAL A 145 -3.55 -6.99 3.14
CA VAL A 145 -4.77 -7.52 3.75
C VAL A 145 -5.39 -6.46 4.66
N ASP A 146 -6.61 -6.07 4.34
CA ASP A 146 -7.43 -5.21 5.18
C ASP A 146 -8.23 -6.08 6.15
N LEU A 147 -7.97 -5.93 7.45
CA LEU A 147 -8.54 -6.76 8.50
C LEU A 147 -9.59 -5.95 9.28
N PRO A 148 -10.75 -6.52 9.63
CA PRO A 148 -11.69 -5.85 10.50
C PRO A 148 -11.05 -5.59 11.87
N GLY A 149 -11.49 -4.53 12.55
CA GLY A 149 -10.93 -4.13 13.83
C GLY A 149 -10.93 -5.28 14.85
N ILE A 150 -9.84 -5.41 15.60
CA ILE A 150 -9.70 -6.46 16.64
C ILE A 150 -10.73 -6.34 17.78
N SER A 151 -11.41 -5.20 17.87
CA SER A 151 -12.53 -4.92 18.78
C SER A 151 -13.90 -4.99 18.06
N ASP A 152 -13.99 -5.66 16.91
CA ASP A 152 -15.27 -5.96 16.27
C ASP A 152 -16.12 -6.75 17.26
N THR A 153 -17.38 -6.32 17.40
CA THR A 153 -18.34 -6.95 18.31
C THR A 153 -18.86 -8.28 17.77
N ASN A 154 -18.61 -8.56 16.49
CA ASN A 154 -18.74 -9.91 15.97
C ASN A 154 -17.49 -10.75 16.31
N GLU A 155 -17.63 -11.61 17.31
CA GLU A 155 -16.55 -12.43 17.86
C GLU A 155 -15.95 -13.39 16.82
N SER A 156 -16.80 -13.99 15.97
CA SER A 156 -16.34 -14.80 14.84
C SER A 156 -15.41 -14.03 13.89
N ARG A 157 -15.69 -12.74 13.61
CA ARG A 157 -14.82 -11.89 12.77
C ARG A 157 -13.54 -11.50 13.49
N ALA A 158 -13.62 -11.15 14.78
CA ALA A 158 -12.45 -10.83 15.58
C ALA A 158 -11.48 -12.03 15.68
N ASN A 159 -12.01 -13.25 15.86
CA ASN A 159 -11.19 -14.47 15.91
C ASN A 159 -10.57 -14.81 14.56
N LEU A 160 -11.32 -14.66 13.45
CA LEU A 160 -10.74 -14.80 12.11
C LEU A 160 -9.61 -13.81 11.86
N THR A 161 -9.76 -12.54 12.29
CA THR A 161 -8.68 -11.55 12.23
C THR A 161 -7.44 -12.00 13.01
N LYS A 162 -7.61 -12.44 14.26
CA LYS A 162 -6.49 -12.89 15.10
C LYS A 162 -5.75 -14.08 14.49
N GLU A 163 -6.46 -15.06 13.95
CA GLU A 163 -5.85 -16.20 13.25
C GLU A 163 -5.12 -15.75 11.98
N TYR A 164 -5.71 -14.85 11.20
CA TYR A 164 -5.10 -14.38 9.97
C TYR A 164 -3.79 -13.61 10.24
N ILE A 165 -3.76 -12.77 11.29
CA ILE A 165 -2.56 -12.03 11.69
C ILE A 165 -1.37 -12.98 11.89
N LYS A 166 -1.57 -14.16 12.49
CA LYS A 166 -0.48 -15.14 12.72
C LYS A 166 0.20 -15.60 11.42
N SER A 167 -0.49 -15.54 10.28
CA SER A 167 0.05 -15.92 8.97
C SER A 167 0.75 -14.77 8.23
N CYS A 168 0.64 -13.54 8.73
CA CYS A 168 1.26 -12.38 8.10
C CYS A 168 2.79 -12.37 8.30
N ASP A 169 3.52 -11.83 7.33
CA ASP A 169 4.96 -11.57 7.50
C ASP A 169 5.22 -10.24 8.25
N CYS A 170 4.31 -9.26 8.12
CA CYS A 170 4.42 -7.93 8.73
C CYS A 170 3.04 -7.41 9.16
N VAL A 171 3.00 -6.52 10.14
CA VAL A 171 1.75 -5.88 10.61
C VAL A 171 1.85 -4.36 10.50
N TRP A 172 0.84 -3.74 9.89
CA TRP A 172 0.71 -2.28 9.85
C TRP A 172 -0.44 -1.84 10.74
N ILE A 173 -0.14 -1.03 11.76
CA ILE A 173 -1.14 -0.45 12.66
C ILE A 173 -1.50 0.93 12.10
N VAL A 174 -2.76 1.11 11.72
CA VAL A 174 -3.23 2.34 11.10
C VAL A 174 -4.10 3.12 12.08
N SER A 175 -3.71 4.35 12.42
CA SER A 175 -4.52 5.23 13.29
C SER A 175 -4.44 6.68 12.80
N ARG A 176 -5.33 7.55 13.28
CA ARG A 176 -5.32 8.98 12.91
C ARG A 176 -4.24 9.71 13.70
N ILE A 177 -3.51 10.60 13.03
CA ILE A 177 -2.40 11.33 13.65
C ILE A 177 -2.80 12.18 14.87
N ASP A 178 -4.05 12.66 14.92
CA ASP A 178 -4.56 13.51 16.01
C ASP A 178 -4.80 12.75 17.32
N ARG A 179 -4.80 11.41 17.28
CA ARG A 179 -5.08 10.57 18.45
C ARG A 179 -4.06 9.47 18.68
N VAL A 180 -3.26 9.11 17.67
CA VAL A 180 -2.39 7.92 17.71
C VAL A 180 -1.43 7.88 18.90
N VAL A 181 -0.98 9.04 19.40
CA VAL A 181 -0.11 9.12 20.57
C VAL A 181 -0.85 8.70 21.85
N ASP A 182 -2.15 8.99 21.95
CA ASP A 182 -3.01 8.73 23.11
C ASP A 182 -4.01 7.59 22.85
N ASP A 183 -3.84 6.87 21.74
CA ASP A 183 -4.72 5.79 21.31
C ASP A 183 -4.30 4.48 21.99
N ASP A 184 -4.97 4.16 23.10
CA ASP A 184 -4.80 2.90 23.83
C ASP A 184 -4.91 1.67 22.94
N THR A 185 -5.66 1.73 21.83
CA THR A 185 -5.76 0.60 20.90
C THR A 185 -4.51 0.41 20.08
N ALA A 186 -3.91 1.50 19.56
CA ALA A 186 -2.67 1.43 18.80
C ALA A 186 -1.51 0.94 19.68
N LEU A 187 -1.41 1.46 20.91
CA LEU A 187 -0.38 1.04 21.88
C LEU A 187 -0.58 -0.42 22.33
N ARG A 188 -1.82 -0.85 22.56
CA ARG A 188 -2.12 -2.26 22.87
C ARG A 188 -1.78 -3.21 21.71
N LEU A 189 -2.02 -2.80 20.48
CA LEU A 189 -1.63 -3.58 19.30
C LEU A 189 -0.10 -3.69 19.19
N LEU A 190 0.63 -2.59 19.44
CA LEU A 190 2.09 -2.60 19.49
C LEU A 190 2.62 -3.52 20.59
N SER A 191 2.04 -3.47 21.79
CA SER A 191 2.46 -4.34 22.89
C SER A 191 2.21 -5.81 22.61
N THR A 192 1.12 -6.12 21.90
CA THR A 192 0.76 -7.49 21.50
C THR A 192 1.66 -8.03 20.40
N TYR A 193 1.95 -7.22 19.37
CA TYR A 193 2.55 -7.72 18.13
C TYR A 193 4.01 -7.31 17.92
N GLY A 194 4.52 -6.28 18.59
CA GLY A 194 5.87 -5.75 18.37
C GLY A 194 6.98 -6.79 18.51
N ARG A 195 6.93 -7.59 19.59
CA ARG A 195 7.88 -8.71 19.81
C ARG A 195 7.56 -9.94 18.98
N VAL A 196 6.29 -10.26 18.79
CA VAL A 196 5.84 -11.44 18.02
C VAL A 196 6.34 -11.38 16.58
N PHE A 197 6.30 -10.19 15.98
CA PHE A 197 6.75 -9.96 14.61
C PHE A 197 8.22 -9.53 14.52
N LYS A 198 9.00 -9.63 15.60
CA LYS A 198 10.44 -9.30 15.64
C LYS A 198 10.75 -7.93 15.01
N GLY A 199 9.98 -6.91 15.39
CA GLY A 199 10.15 -5.56 14.84
C GLY A 199 9.55 -5.34 13.44
N SER A 200 8.97 -6.35 12.79
CA SER A 200 8.26 -6.24 11.50
C SER A 200 6.86 -5.62 11.66
N VAL A 201 6.77 -4.56 12.47
CA VAL A 201 5.57 -3.79 12.75
C VAL A 201 5.84 -2.33 12.37
N ALA A 202 4.90 -1.71 11.67
CA ALA A 202 4.94 -0.29 11.36
C ALA A 202 3.65 0.41 11.79
N VAL A 203 3.75 1.67 12.22
CA VAL A 203 2.59 2.51 12.51
C VAL A 203 2.38 3.50 11.38
N ILE A 204 1.17 3.54 10.83
CA ILE A 204 0.77 4.47 9.78
C ILE A 204 -0.18 5.49 10.38
N CYS A 205 0.32 6.71 10.58
CA CYS A 205 -0.46 7.83 11.11
C CYS A 205 -1.16 8.54 9.94
N THR A 206 -2.43 8.20 9.72
CA THR A 206 -3.24 8.78 8.64
C THR A 206 -3.69 10.20 8.95
N ARG A 207 -4.10 10.92 7.90
CA ARG A 207 -4.61 12.28 7.96
C ARG A 207 -3.58 13.28 8.51
N SER A 208 -2.34 13.13 8.06
CA SER A 208 -1.24 14.03 8.43
C SER A 208 -1.43 15.48 7.96
N ASP A 209 -2.52 15.80 7.27
CA ASP A 209 -2.96 17.14 6.87
C ASP A 209 -4.14 17.71 7.70
N ASP A 210 -4.84 16.90 8.49
CA ASP A 210 -6.07 17.31 9.20
C ASP A 210 -5.82 18.49 10.16
N ASN A 211 -6.77 19.44 10.18
CA ASN A 211 -6.86 20.63 11.04
C ASN A 211 -5.69 21.63 10.97
N ILE A 212 -4.79 21.50 10.00
CA ILE A 212 -3.64 22.41 9.93
C ILE A 212 -3.99 23.74 9.28
N ALA A 213 -4.87 23.79 8.28
CA ALA A 213 -5.04 24.97 7.43
C ALA A 213 -5.52 26.23 8.18
N ASN A 214 -6.39 26.07 9.18
CA ASN A 214 -7.04 27.18 9.89
C ASN A 214 -6.35 27.54 11.22
N GLU A 215 -5.56 26.62 11.79
CA GLU A 215 -4.98 26.72 13.13
C GLU A 215 -3.44 26.70 13.11
N GLN A 216 -2.83 27.13 11.99
CA GLN A 216 -1.38 27.01 11.78
C GLN A 216 -0.53 27.64 12.89
N GLN A 217 -0.96 28.78 13.42
CA GLN A 217 -0.23 29.51 14.45
C GLN A 217 -0.32 28.82 15.81
N GLN A 218 -1.53 28.38 16.21
CA GLN A 218 -1.76 27.67 17.46
C GLN A 218 -1.00 26.33 17.47
N LEU A 219 -1.07 25.57 16.37
CA LEU A 219 -0.32 24.33 16.24
C LEU A 219 1.20 24.56 16.29
N ALA A 220 1.70 25.66 15.71
CA ALA A 220 3.13 25.98 15.76
C ALA A 220 3.58 26.32 17.19
N GLU A 221 2.77 27.06 17.94
CA GLU A 221 3.03 27.38 19.36
C GLU A 221 2.98 26.14 20.25
N ASP A 222 2.00 25.26 20.03
CA ASP A 222 1.91 23.97 20.72
C ASP A 222 3.13 23.10 20.45
N LEU A 223 3.52 22.91 19.17
CA LEU A 223 4.72 22.14 18.80
C LEU A 223 6.01 22.74 19.34
N GLN A 224 6.13 24.08 19.34
CA GLN A 224 7.28 24.77 19.94
C GLN A 224 7.34 24.54 21.46
N SER A 225 6.19 24.57 22.15
CA SER A 225 6.14 24.28 23.60
C SER A 225 6.50 22.82 23.92
N ARG A 226 6.25 21.90 22.97
CA ARG A 226 6.68 20.49 23.01
C ARG A 226 8.13 20.28 22.55
N GLY A 227 8.90 21.35 22.35
CA GLY A 227 10.34 21.27 22.05
C GLY A 227 10.71 21.06 20.57
N GLN A 228 9.76 21.16 19.64
CA GLN A 228 10.07 21.02 18.21
C GLN A 228 10.70 22.30 17.62
N ASP A 229 11.64 22.14 16.69
CA ASP A 229 12.24 23.27 15.98
C ASP A 229 11.27 23.89 14.98
N MET A 230 10.83 25.12 15.28
CA MET A 230 9.93 25.91 14.45
C MET A 230 10.63 27.07 13.71
N ALA A 231 11.97 27.15 13.71
CA ALA A 231 12.72 28.23 13.08
C ALA A 231 12.40 28.39 11.59
N ARG A 232 12.29 27.27 10.86
CA ARG A 232 11.92 27.28 9.44
C ARG A 232 10.51 27.85 9.22
N PHE A 233 9.54 27.47 10.05
CA PHE A 233 8.18 27.98 9.98
C PHE A 233 8.13 29.50 10.25
N GLN A 234 8.86 29.96 11.27
CA GLN A 234 8.98 31.37 11.62
C GLN A 234 9.59 32.18 10.48
N GLN A 235 10.70 31.69 9.89
CA GLN A 235 11.35 32.34 8.75
C GLN A 235 10.43 32.45 7.54
N ILE A 236 9.71 31.37 7.19
CA ILE A 236 8.74 31.39 6.08
C ILE A 236 7.60 32.37 6.37
N THR A 237 7.16 32.46 7.64
CA THR A 237 6.12 33.40 8.06
C THR A 237 6.55 34.85 7.91
N ILE A 238 7.81 35.18 8.25
CA ILE A 238 8.39 36.51 8.02
C ILE A 238 8.44 36.80 6.51
N ASN A 239 8.96 35.86 5.71
CA ASN A 239 9.06 36.02 4.25
C ASN A 239 7.67 36.20 3.61
N LEU A 240 6.64 35.52 4.13
CA LEU A 240 5.26 35.69 3.68
C LEU A 240 4.73 37.09 3.95
N LYS A 241 4.95 37.64 5.15
CA LYS A 241 4.57 39.02 5.47
C LYS A 241 5.22 40.00 4.50
N THR A 242 6.54 39.85 4.26
CA THR A 242 7.28 40.69 3.30
C THR A 242 6.69 40.60 1.88
N ILE A 243 6.45 39.39 1.37
CA ILE A 243 5.86 39.21 0.03
C ILE A 243 4.44 39.78 -0.04
N GLU A 244 3.62 39.62 1.00
CA GLU A 244 2.26 40.17 1.01
C GLU A 244 2.27 41.71 1.01
N THR A 245 3.21 42.35 1.72
CA THR A 245 3.45 43.79 1.61
C THR A 245 3.88 44.20 0.20
N GLN A 246 4.80 43.46 -0.43
CA GLN A 246 5.23 43.72 -1.81
C GLN A 246 4.06 43.58 -2.81
N ILE A 247 3.19 42.58 -2.62
CA ILE A 247 1.98 42.41 -3.44
C ILE A 247 1.06 43.63 -3.29
N ALA A 248 0.84 44.11 -2.06
CA ALA A 248 0.01 45.29 -1.81
C ALA A 248 0.58 46.55 -2.47
N GLN A 249 1.89 46.77 -2.35
CA GLN A 249 2.60 47.87 -2.99
C GLN A 249 2.53 47.79 -4.52
N ALA A 250 2.78 46.61 -5.10
CA ALA A 250 2.71 46.39 -6.55
C ALA A 250 1.28 46.61 -7.10
N LYS A 251 0.26 46.15 -6.37
CA LYS A 251 -1.15 46.42 -6.71
C LYS A 251 -1.49 47.91 -6.62
N SER A 252 -0.98 48.62 -5.62
CA SER A 252 -1.18 50.08 -5.50
C SER A 252 -0.55 50.83 -6.66
N LYS A 253 0.70 50.52 -7.00
CA LYS A 253 1.43 51.09 -8.17
C LYS A 253 0.74 50.78 -9.51
N LEU A 254 0.02 49.67 -9.60
CA LEU A 254 -0.79 49.31 -10.76
C LEU A 254 -2.05 50.18 -10.86
N ARG A 255 -2.71 50.50 -9.72
CA ARG A 255 -3.91 51.35 -9.67
C ARG A 255 -3.61 52.83 -9.95
N THR A 256 -2.49 53.34 -9.45
CA THR A 256 -2.14 54.77 -9.58
C THR A 256 -1.51 55.13 -10.92
N ALA A 257 -0.96 54.15 -11.63
CA ALA A 257 -0.41 54.39 -12.94
C ALA A 257 -1.53 54.49 -13.99
N ARG A 258 -1.67 55.66 -14.63
CA ARG A 258 -2.35 55.81 -15.95
C ARG A 258 -1.56 55.10 -17.07
N ALA A 259 -1.00 53.92 -16.79
CA ALA A 259 -0.12 53.21 -17.70
C ALA A 259 -0.96 52.50 -18.76
N SER A 260 -0.78 52.90 -20.02
CA SER A 260 -1.25 52.17 -21.21
C SER A 260 -0.09 51.39 -21.83
N GLY A 261 -0.41 50.31 -22.55
CA GLY A 261 0.59 49.53 -23.31
C GLY A 261 1.55 48.69 -22.46
N ALA A 262 2.81 48.57 -22.91
CA ALA A 262 3.80 47.62 -22.38
C ALA A 262 4.09 47.78 -20.86
N GLN A 263 4.01 48.99 -20.33
CA GLN A 263 4.29 49.27 -18.91
C GLN A 263 3.23 48.69 -17.96
N ALA A 264 1.97 48.60 -18.40
CA ALA A 264 0.89 47.96 -17.63
C ALA A 264 1.05 46.43 -17.60
N VAL A 265 1.49 45.84 -18.73
CA VAL A 265 1.75 44.40 -18.85
C VAL A 265 2.87 43.98 -17.89
N THR A 266 3.97 44.71 -17.85
CA THR A 266 5.12 44.41 -16.96
C THR A 266 4.74 44.47 -15.47
N LYS A 267 4.00 45.52 -15.06
CA LYS A 267 3.53 45.66 -13.66
C LYS A 267 2.54 44.57 -13.27
N ASN A 268 1.65 44.17 -14.18
CA ASN A 268 0.73 43.07 -13.93
C ASN A 268 1.47 41.72 -13.83
N ALA A 269 2.49 41.50 -14.67
CA ALA A 269 3.35 40.33 -14.60
C ALA A 269 4.10 40.24 -13.25
N GLU A 270 4.57 41.37 -12.71
CA GLU A 270 5.18 41.44 -11.38
C GLU A 270 4.19 41.02 -10.28
N VAL A 271 2.95 41.53 -10.30
CA VAL A 271 1.90 41.13 -9.35
C VAL A 271 1.60 39.63 -9.44
N VAL A 272 1.54 39.08 -10.66
CA VAL A 272 1.31 37.64 -10.88
C VAL A 272 2.48 36.82 -10.32
N ARG A 273 3.72 37.24 -10.56
CA ARG A 273 4.93 36.58 -10.04
C ARG A 273 4.95 36.58 -8.51
N LEU A 274 4.71 37.73 -7.89
CA LEU A 274 4.67 37.86 -6.43
C LEU A 274 3.55 37.01 -5.82
N LYS A 275 2.36 36.96 -6.45
CA LYS A 275 1.27 36.07 -6.03
C LYS A 275 1.65 34.60 -6.13
N ALA A 276 2.33 34.19 -7.20
CA ALA A 276 2.81 32.82 -7.35
C ALA A 276 3.84 32.46 -6.26
N ALA A 277 4.77 33.37 -5.98
CA ALA A 277 5.74 33.22 -4.89
C ALA A 277 5.05 33.14 -3.51
N SER A 278 4.03 33.96 -3.26
CA SER A 278 3.21 33.89 -2.04
C SER A 278 2.54 32.52 -1.87
N VAL A 279 1.92 31.99 -2.93
CA VAL A 279 1.31 30.63 -2.89
C VAL A 279 2.37 29.56 -2.63
N SER A 280 3.55 29.67 -3.25
CA SER A 280 4.68 28.75 -2.99
C SER A 280 5.11 28.79 -1.53
N LEU A 281 5.31 29.98 -0.96
CA LEU A 281 5.67 30.12 0.46
C LEU A 281 4.57 29.61 1.39
N LYS A 282 3.29 29.83 1.06
CA LYS A 282 2.16 29.28 1.85
C LYS A 282 2.18 27.75 1.87
N ARG A 283 2.49 27.12 0.72
CA ARG A 283 2.67 25.66 0.63
C ARG A 283 3.88 25.18 1.42
N GLN A 284 5.01 25.89 1.35
CA GLN A 284 6.21 25.56 2.13
C GLN A 284 5.96 25.69 3.64
N ARG A 285 5.21 26.72 4.07
CA ARG A 285 4.82 26.89 5.47
C ARG A 285 3.99 25.71 5.96
N LEU A 286 2.97 25.32 5.18
CA LEU A 286 2.15 24.15 5.47
C LEU A 286 3.00 22.88 5.57
N ALA A 287 3.91 22.65 4.61
CA ALA A 287 4.80 21.49 4.62
C ALA A 287 5.73 21.47 5.84
N SER A 288 6.29 22.62 6.23
CA SER A 288 7.13 22.73 7.42
C SER A 288 6.37 22.37 8.69
N LEU A 289 5.11 22.79 8.81
CA LEU A 289 4.28 22.51 9.98
C LEU A 289 3.86 21.03 10.05
N VAL A 290 3.46 20.45 8.90
CA VAL A 290 3.19 19.01 8.77
C VAL A 290 4.42 18.20 9.15
N GLN A 291 5.60 18.60 8.67
CA GLN A 291 6.86 17.92 8.98
C GLN A 291 7.17 17.96 10.48
N ALA A 292 7.03 19.11 11.13
CA ALA A 292 7.24 19.24 12.57
C ALA A 292 6.24 18.37 13.38
N ARG A 293 4.96 18.38 13.01
CA ARG A 293 3.95 17.50 13.63
C ARG A 293 4.31 16.02 13.47
N ASN A 294 4.68 15.62 12.26
CA ASN A 294 5.04 14.24 11.95
C ASN A 294 6.29 13.79 12.72
N ALA A 295 7.28 14.67 12.88
CA ALA A 295 8.48 14.41 13.67
C ALA A 295 8.12 14.18 15.14
N TRP A 296 7.36 15.10 15.74
CA TRP A 296 6.89 14.97 17.12
C TRP A 296 6.10 13.67 17.35
N VAL A 297 5.13 13.35 16.49
CA VAL A 297 4.34 12.10 16.62
C VAL A 297 5.24 10.87 16.49
N THR A 298 6.21 10.90 15.58
CA THR A 298 7.15 9.80 15.38
C THR A 298 8.00 9.57 16.62
N GLU A 299 8.56 10.64 17.19
CA GLU A 299 9.37 10.59 18.42
C GLU A 299 8.55 10.01 19.58
N GLN A 300 7.32 10.49 19.78
CA GLN A 300 6.44 10.01 20.85
C GLN A 300 6.07 8.53 20.70
N LEU A 301 5.78 8.08 19.48
CA LEU A 301 5.47 6.68 19.23
C LEU A 301 6.70 5.78 19.40
N GLN A 302 7.88 6.24 18.99
CA GLN A 302 9.13 5.50 19.16
C GLN A 302 9.49 5.37 20.65
N GLU A 303 9.33 6.43 21.43
CA GLU A 303 9.51 6.43 22.88
C GLU A 303 8.55 5.43 23.55
N LYS A 304 7.24 5.56 23.29
CA LYS A 304 6.23 4.68 23.89
C LYS A 304 6.39 3.21 23.47
N ALA A 305 6.88 2.94 22.26
CA ALA A 305 7.04 1.59 21.73
C ALA A 305 8.36 0.91 22.12
N GLN A 306 9.32 1.62 22.73
CA GLN A 306 10.67 1.11 23.00
C GLN A 306 10.65 -0.22 23.78
N HIS A 307 9.74 -0.37 24.74
CA HIS A 307 9.60 -1.59 25.54
C HIS A 307 8.86 -2.73 24.82
N ASN A 308 8.13 -2.42 23.75
CA ASN A 308 7.33 -3.38 22.99
C ASN A 308 8.06 -4.00 21.80
N LEU A 309 9.26 -3.51 21.48
CA LEU A 309 10.08 -4.02 20.39
C LEU A 309 11.28 -4.84 20.91
N PRO A 310 11.90 -5.69 20.07
CA PRO A 310 13.19 -6.29 20.37
C PRO A 310 14.28 -5.24 20.67
N ALA A 311 15.29 -5.62 21.45
CA ALA A 311 16.37 -4.71 21.82
C ALA A 311 17.15 -4.25 20.57
N GLY A 312 17.25 -2.93 20.37
CA GLY A 312 17.94 -2.31 19.24
C GLY A 312 17.05 -2.00 18.03
N ASP A 313 15.80 -2.46 18.02
CA ASP A 313 14.84 -2.14 16.95
C ASP A 313 14.19 -0.78 17.19
N VAL A 314 13.98 -0.04 16.10
CA VAL A 314 13.29 1.26 16.10
C VAL A 314 11.97 1.12 15.35
N LEU A 315 10.88 1.56 15.98
CA LEU A 315 9.55 1.54 15.37
C LEU A 315 9.55 2.34 14.07
N GLN A 316 9.10 1.70 12.99
CA GLN A 316 8.85 2.37 11.71
C GLN A 316 7.53 3.12 11.79
N VAL A 317 7.58 4.45 11.65
CA VAL A 317 6.40 5.32 11.69
C VAL A 317 6.27 6.09 10.38
N PHE A 318 5.10 6.06 9.79
CA PHE A 318 4.78 6.77 8.55
C PHE A 318 3.57 7.66 8.74
N CYS A 319 3.78 8.96 8.82
CA CYS A 319 2.69 9.94 8.81
C CYS A 319 2.30 10.25 7.36
N VAL A 320 1.04 10.00 7.00
CA VAL A 320 0.57 10.07 5.62
C VAL A 320 -0.68 10.91 5.41
N SER A 321 -0.71 11.64 4.29
CA SER A 321 -1.87 12.36 3.78
C SER A 321 -2.29 11.81 2.41
N ASN A 322 -3.33 10.98 2.40
CA ASN A 322 -3.85 10.39 1.17
C ASN A 322 -4.63 11.41 0.32
N SER A 323 -5.39 12.30 0.96
CA SER A 323 -6.11 13.42 0.34
C SER A 323 -5.16 14.32 -0.45
N HIS A 324 -4.11 14.82 0.20
CA HIS A 324 -3.12 15.67 -0.47
C HIS A 324 -2.32 14.90 -1.51
N TYR A 325 -2.03 13.61 -1.29
CA TYR A 325 -1.30 12.81 -2.28
C TYR A 325 -2.13 12.59 -3.55
N ALA A 326 -3.41 12.24 -3.42
CA ALA A 326 -4.32 12.07 -4.55
C ALA A 326 -4.47 13.39 -5.34
N ALA A 327 -4.62 14.51 -4.64
CA ALA A 327 -4.62 15.84 -5.25
C ALA A 327 -3.26 16.20 -5.87
N ALA A 328 -2.15 15.74 -5.28
CA ALA A 328 -0.81 15.89 -5.82
C ALA A 328 -0.62 15.14 -7.14
N ARG A 329 -1.32 14.02 -7.29
CA ARG A 329 -1.33 13.19 -8.50
C ARG A 329 -2.39 13.60 -9.52
N GLY A 330 -3.19 14.63 -9.25
CA GLY A 330 -4.27 15.08 -10.13
C GLY A 330 -5.49 14.16 -10.15
N LEU A 331 -5.60 13.22 -9.21
CA LEU A 331 -6.69 12.24 -9.14
C LEU A 331 -7.97 12.82 -8.53
N VAL A 332 -7.83 13.80 -7.64
CA VAL A 332 -8.94 14.43 -6.91
C VAL A 332 -8.75 15.93 -6.91
N LYS A 333 -9.84 16.69 -7.06
CA LYS A 333 -9.82 18.15 -6.85
C LYS A 333 -9.75 18.42 -5.35
N HIS A 334 -8.81 19.27 -4.95
CA HIS A 334 -8.67 19.69 -3.56
C HIS A 334 -8.81 21.20 -3.50
N GLU A 335 -9.67 21.69 -2.61
CA GLU A 335 -9.84 23.11 -2.37
C GLU A 335 -8.74 23.61 -1.43
N GLY A 336 -8.12 24.76 -1.73
CA GLY A 336 -7.06 25.33 -0.91
C GLY A 336 -5.66 24.78 -1.18
N LEU A 337 -4.79 24.92 -0.18
CA LEU A 337 -3.37 24.57 -0.28
C LEU A 337 -3.17 23.06 -0.11
N THR A 338 -2.52 22.43 -1.09
CA THR A 338 -2.17 21.01 -1.06
C THR A 338 -0.67 20.84 -0.87
N LEU A 339 -0.24 19.85 -0.10
CA LEU A 339 1.17 19.43 -0.03
C LEU A 339 1.68 18.93 -1.40
N GLU A 340 3.00 18.95 -1.57
CA GLU A 340 3.66 18.24 -2.66
C GLU A 340 3.68 16.74 -2.39
N ALA A 341 3.75 15.92 -3.44
CA ALA A 341 3.70 14.47 -3.32
C ALA A 341 4.75 13.91 -2.34
N ALA A 342 5.97 14.45 -2.34
CA ALA A 342 7.03 14.03 -1.42
C ALA A 342 6.71 14.37 0.05
N ALA A 343 6.05 15.49 0.30
CA ALA A 343 5.71 15.96 1.65
C ALA A 343 4.49 15.26 2.25
N THR A 344 3.78 14.40 1.51
CA THR A 344 2.60 13.70 2.03
C THR A 344 2.93 12.40 2.76
N GLY A 345 4.19 11.96 2.79
CA GLY A 345 4.63 10.69 3.40
C GLY A 345 4.26 9.42 2.62
N VAL A 346 3.29 9.48 1.68
CA VAL A 346 2.87 8.31 0.88
C VAL A 346 4.01 7.74 0.03
N PRO A 347 4.88 8.54 -0.63
CA PRO A 347 6.02 7.98 -1.36
C PRO A 347 7.00 7.22 -0.46
N ALA A 348 7.26 7.71 0.76
CA ALA A 348 8.13 7.04 1.71
C ALA A 348 7.53 5.70 2.16
N LEU A 349 6.24 5.66 2.47
CA LEU A 349 5.53 4.42 2.78
C LEU A 349 5.57 3.42 1.62
N ARG A 350 5.42 3.88 0.37
CA ARG A 350 5.53 3.01 -0.83
C ARG A 350 6.94 2.45 -1.01
N ALA A 351 7.97 3.27 -0.76
CA ALA A 351 9.35 2.83 -0.82
C ALA A 351 9.62 1.76 0.24
N PHE A 352 9.17 1.98 1.48
CA PHE A 352 9.24 0.99 2.56
C PHE A 352 8.50 -0.30 2.22
N ALA A 353 7.29 -0.22 1.65
CA ALA A 353 6.56 -1.40 1.22
C ALA A 353 7.39 -2.25 0.24
N LEU A 354 8.01 -1.63 -0.75
CA LEU A 354 8.86 -2.31 -1.73
C LEU A 354 10.12 -2.95 -1.11
N THR A 355 10.58 -2.50 0.06
CA THR A 355 11.72 -3.13 0.75
C THR A 355 11.33 -4.37 1.55
N LEU A 356 10.05 -4.53 1.93
CA LEU A 356 9.59 -5.67 2.74
C LEU A 356 9.90 -7.04 2.13
N PRO A 357 9.60 -7.32 0.84
CA PRO A 357 9.87 -8.63 0.27
C PRO A 357 11.35 -8.87 -0.01
N ALA A 358 12.18 -7.83 -0.10
CA ALA A 358 13.55 -7.92 -0.60
C ALA A 358 14.39 -8.97 0.16
N SER A 359 14.39 -8.93 1.49
CA SER A 359 15.17 -9.87 2.30
C SER A 359 14.66 -11.31 2.23
N LYS A 360 13.38 -11.52 1.98
CA LYS A 360 12.78 -12.87 1.83
C LYS A 360 13.10 -13.42 0.44
N LEU A 361 12.87 -12.63 -0.61
CA LEU A 361 13.22 -12.99 -1.97
C LEU A 361 14.72 -13.31 -2.12
N LEU A 362 15.59 -12.51 -1.51
CA LEU A 362 17.04 -12.77 -1.54
C LEU A 362 17.40 -14.08 -0.81
N ARG A 363 16.78 -14.35 0.34
CA ARG A 363 16.99 -15.61 1.07
C ARG A 363 16.47 -16.81 0.30
N GLU A 364 15.29 -16.73 -0.31
CA GLU A 364 14.74 -17.81 -1.13
C GLU A 364 15.66 -18.12 -2.33
N LEU A 365 16.26 -17.09 -2.94
CA LEU A 365 17.27 -17.26 -3.98
C LEU A 365 18.55 -17.90 -3.45
N ASP A 366 19.05 -17.48 -2.29
CA ASP A 366 20.24 -18.06 -1.65
C ASP A 366 20.00 -19.51 -1.21
N ASP A 367 18.81 -19.84 -0.70
CA ASP A 367 18.40 -21.18 -0.31
C ASP A 367 18.27 -22.08 -1.54
N TYR A 368 17.63 -21.59 -2.62
CA TYR A 368 17.58 -22.29 -3.89
C TYR A 368 18.99 -22.60 -4.43
N LYS A 369 19.87 -21.59 -4.42
CA LYS A 369 21.28 -21.75 -4.79
C LYS A 369 21.98 -22.79 -3.94
N SER A 370 21.81 -22.73 -2.62
CA SER A 370 22.43 -23.66 -1.67
C SER A 370 21.95 -25.09 -1.89
N ASN A 371 20.64 -25.29 -2.02
CA ASN A 371 20.02 -26.58 -2.30
C ASN A 371 20.52 -27.18 -3.63
N LEU A 372 20.65 -26.35 -4.67
CA LEU A 372 21.21 -26.77 -5.95
C LEU A 372 22.67 -27.24 -5.81
N PHE A 373 23.51 -26.50 -5.08
CA PHE A 373 24.90 -26.92 -4.85
C PHE A 373 25.01 -28.20 -4.00
N VAL A 374 24.15 -28.36 -2.99
CA VAL A 374 24.07 -29.59 -2.19
C VAL A 374 23.67 -30.78 -3.06
N PHE A 375 22.65 -30.60 -3.90
CA PHE A 375 22.22 -31.61 -4.86
C PHE A 375 23.37 -32.04 -5.78
N LEU A 376 24.07 -31.08 -6.40
CA LEU A 376 25.21 -31.35 -7.28
C LEU A 376 26.36 -32.08 -6.57
N LYS A 377 26.70 -31.69 -5.33
CA LYS A 377 27.72 -32.38 -4.52
C LYS A 377 27.31 -33.80 -4.13
N ASN A 378 26.06 -34.00 -3.75
CA ASN A 378 25.55 -35.33 -3.42
C ASN A 378 25.56 -36.24 -4.65
N LEU A 379 25.23 -35.68 -5.81
CA LEU A 379 25.28 -36.40 -7.08
C LEU A 379 26.75 -36.71 -7.46
N GLU A 380 27.70 -35.81 -7.24
CA GLU A 380 29.14 -36.08 -7.39
C GLU A 380 29.59 -37.23 -6.48
N LEU A 381 29.22 -37.18 -5.20
CA LEU A 381 29.55 -38.21 -4.23
C LEU A 381 28.96 -39.56 -4.62
N TRP A 382 27.71 -39.59 -5.09
CA TRP A 382 27.05 -40.79 -5.57
C TRP A 382 27.76 -41.38 -6.79
N VAL A 383 28.10 -40.57 -7.81
CA VAL A 383 28.88 -41.03 -8.97
C VAL A 383 30.27 -41.53 -8.55
N SER A 384 30.87 -40.91 -7.53
CA SER A 384 32.17 -41.34 -6.99
C SER A 384 32.10 -42.65 -6.19
N LYS A 385 30.91 -43.10 -5.80
CA LYS A 385 30.73 -44.36 -5.06
C LYS A 385 30.07 -45.44 -5.91
N SER A 386 29.40 -45.07 -7.01
CA SER A 386 28.74 -46.01 -7.90
C SER A 386 29.75 -46.75 -8.80
N SER A 387 29.46 -48.02 -9.08
CA SER A 387 30.22 -48.91 -9.97
C SER A 387 29.82 -48.74 -11.45
N VAL A 388 29.14 -47.64 -11.79
CA VAL A 388 28.55 -47.40 -13.11
C VAL A 388 29.64 -46.99 -14.11
N GLU A 389 29.92 -47.83 -15.11
CA GLU A 389 30.71 -47.48 -16.30
C GLU A 389 29.82 -46.77 -17.34
N PRO A 390 30.21 -45.61 -17.93
CA PRO A 390 31.50 -44.94 -17.79
C PRO A 390 31.51 -43.84 -16.72
N ARG A 391 32.07 -44.17 -15.55
CA ARG A 391 32.19 -43.31 -14.37
C ARG A 391 32.89 -41.98 -14.64
N ARG A 392 33.88 -41.99 -15.54
CA ARG A 392 34.66 -40.80 -15.91
C ARG A 392 33.83 -39.78 -16.70
N GLY A 393 33.02 -40.26 -17.66
CA GLY A 393 32.12 -39.41 -18.43
C GLY A 393 31.02 -38.83 -17.57
N LEU A 394 30.39 -39.66 -16.74
CA LEU A 394 29.35 -39.22 -15.81
C LEU A 394 29.90 -38.17 -14.81
N MET A 395 31.08 -38.40 -14.23
CA MET A 395 31.72 -37.43 -13.33
C MET A 395 31.99 -36.08 -14.00
N GLN A 396 32.38 -36.07 -15.28
CA GLN A 396 32.58 -34.84 -16.04
C GLN A 396 31.27 -34.08 -16.25
N HIS A 397 30.16 -34.78 -16.49
CA HIS A 397 28.83 -34.18 -16.62
C HIS A 397 28.29 -33.58 -15.32
N VAL A 398 28.76 -34.03 -14.16
CA VAL A 398 28.36 -33.50 -12.84
C VAL A 398 29.24 -32.33 -12.41
N LYS A 399 30.56 -32.45 -12.60
CA LYS A 399 31.53 -31.40 -12.22
C LYS A 399 31.43 -30.15 -13.09
N ARG A 400 31.07 -30.29 -14.36
CA ARG A 400 30.94 -29.15 -15.29
C ARG A 400 29.88 -28.13 -14.83
N PRO A 401 28.60 -28.50 -14.60
CA PRO A 401 27.60 -27.55 -14.11
C PRO A 401 27.95 -27.02 -12.71
N TYR A 402 28.54 -27.84 -11.83
CA TYR A 402 29.04 -27.35 -10.53
C TYR A 402 30.07 -26.23 -10.69
N ASN A 403 31.13 -26.43 -11.47
CA ASN A 403 32.19 -25.45 -11.67
C ASN A 403 31.69 -24.18 -12.39
N GLU A 404 30.85 -24.33 -13.41
CA GLU A 404 30.26 -23.20 -14.13
C GLU A 404 29.34 -22.38 -13.21
N LEU A 405 28.45 -23.04 -12.45
CA LEU A 405 27.59 -22.36 -11.48
C LEU A 405 28.41 -21.67 -10.39
N THR A 406 29.44 -22.31 -9.82
CA THR A 406 30.31 -21.68 -8.81
C THR A 406 31.01 -20.44 -9.37
N LYS A 407 31.56 -20.52 -10.58
CA LYS A 407 32.26 -19.40 -11.24
C LYS A 407 31.37 -18.17 -11.43
N HIS A 408 30.10 -18.39 -11.77
CA HIS A 408 29.16 -17.30 -12.11
C HIS A 408 28.27 -16.84 -10.94
N MET A 409 27.95 -17.72 -9.98
CA MET A 409 27.00 -17.42 -8.90
C MET A 409 27.64 -16.86 -7.62
N LEU A 410 28.95 -17.03 -7.40
CA LEU A 410 29.65 -16.47 -6.22
C LEU A 410 29.91 -14.95 -6.31
N PRO A 411 30.40 -14.39 -7.44
CA PRO A 411 30.72 -12.96 -7.54
C PRO A 411 29.50 -12.06 -7.78
N ARG A 412 28.32 -12.66 -7.99
CA ARG A 412 27.15 -12.02 -8.63
C ARG A 412 26.58 -10.82 -7.86
N LYS A 413 26.66 -10.78 -6.54
CA LYS A 413 26.23 -9.60 -5.75
C LYS A 413 27.12 -8.38 -6.05
N GLY A 414 28.44 -8.56 -6.01
CA GLY A 414 29.38 -7.47 -6.30
C GLY A 414 29.31 -7.05 -7.77
N GLU A 415 29.11 -8.00 -8.67
CA GLU A 415 28.90 -7.74 -10.10
C GLU A 415 27.59 -6.97 -10.35
N PHE A 416 26.49 -7.36 -9.70
CA PHE A 416 25.21 -6.67 -9.76
C PHE A 416 25.31 -5.22 -9.27
N GLU A 417 25.94 -5.00 -8.11
CA GLU A 417 26.18 -3.65 -7.57
C GLU A 417 27.06 -2.80 -8.48
N ARG A 418 28.08 -3.41 -9.12
CA ARG A 418 28.94 -2.75 -10.10
C ARG A 418 28.15 -2.36 -11.35
N VAL A 419 27.42 -3.31 -11.96
CA VAL A 419 26.61 -3.11 -13.16
C VAL A 419 25.54 -2.03 -12.94
N LEU A 420 24.81 -2.06 -11.82
CA LEU A 420 23.83 -1.00 -11.50
C LEU A 420 24.48 0.38 -11.34
N ARG A 421 25.68 0.43 -10.74
CA ARG A 421 26.42 1.67 -10.57
C ARG A 421 26.87 2.23 -11.92
N ASP A 422 27.45 1.39 -12.75
CA ASP A 422 28.07 1.79 -14.02
C ASP A 422 27.01 2.10 -15.10
N THR A 423 25.91 1.34 -15.14
CA THR A 423 24.91 1.42 -16.20
C THR A 423 23.78 2.39 -15.89
N ILE A 424 23.36 2.53 -14.62
CA ILE A 424 22.29 3.47 -14.22
C ILE A 424 22.86 4.65 -13.44
N THR A 425 23.53 4.39 -12.32
CA THR A 425 23.77 5.43 -11.30
C THR A 425 24.70 6.53 -11.80
N THR A 426 25.83 6.15 -12.40
CA THR A 426 26.83 7.09 -12.92
C THR A 426 26.31 7.89 -14.11
N PRO A 427 25.69 7.28 -15.14
CA PRO A 427 25.10 8.02 -16.25
C PRO A 427 23.99 8.99 -15.83
N MET A 428 23.11 8.59 -14.90
CA MET A 428 22.05 9.46 -14.39
C MET A 428 22.60 10.68 -13.65
N ARG A 429 23.69 10.52 -12.90
CA ARG A 429 24.38 11.66 -12.25
C ARG A 429 25.00 12.61 -13.28
N ALA A 430 25.60 12.07 -14.34
CA ALA A 430 26.22 12.85 -15.40
C ALA A 430 25.19 13.68 -16.20
N VAL A 431 24.00 13.12 -16.46
CA VAL A 431 22.94 13.77 -17.25
C VAL A 431 22.18 14.85 -16.47
N ARG A 432 22.26 14.87 -15.13
CA ARG A 432 21.50 15.81 -14.29
C ARG A 432 21.57 17.26 -14.74
N HIS A 433 22.77 17.74 -15.09
CA HIS A 433 22.96 19.12 -15.56
C HIS A 433 22.37 19.35 -16.96
N ALA A 434 22.57 18.41 -17.88
CA ALA A 434 22.01 18.49 -19.23
C ALA A 434 20.47 18.42 -19.22
N ALA A 435 19.89 17.54 -18.40
CA ALA A 435 18.44 17.43 -18.24
C ALA A 435 17.83 18.71 -17.65
N THR A 436 18.51 19.32 -16.66
CA THR A 436 18.07 20.61 -16.10
C THR A 436 18.08 21.70 -17.19
N LYS A 437 19.13 21.74 -18.01
CA LYS A 437 19.23 22.69 -19.13
C LYS A 437 18.14 22.46 -20.19
N ALA A 438 17.91 21.21 -20.61
CA ALA A 438 16.88 20.87 -21.58
C ALA A 438 15.47 21.23 -21.10
N ALA A 439 15.15 20.96 -19.83
CA ALA A 439 13.88 21.35 -19.24
C ALA A 439 13.68 22.88 -19.23
N LEU A 440 14.75 23.65 -18.99
CA LEU A 440 14.72 25.11 -19.08
C LEU A 440 14.51 25.61 -20.52
N GLU A 441 15.11 24.95 -21.52
CA GLU A 441 14.94 25.27 -22.94
C GLU A 441 13.51 24.98 -23.44
N VAL A 442 12.94 23.82 -23.10
CA VAL A 442 11.53 23.48 -23.40
C VAL A 442 10.60 24.52 -22.79
N THR A 443 10.85 24.90 -21.54
CA THR A 443 10.09 25.95 -20.86
C THR A 443 10.21 27.30 -21.58
N ALA A 444 11.42 27.70 -21.98
CA ALA A 444 11.68 28.94 -22.70
C ALA A 444 11.04 28.97 -24.10
N GLY A 445 11.09 27.86 -24.84
CA GLY A 445 10.50 27.75 -26.18
C GLY A 445 8.97 27.82 -26.15
N LYS A 446 8.34 27.05 -25.25
CA LYS A 446 6.88 27.05 -25.13
C LYS A 446 6.31 28.35 -24.59
N SER A 447 7.00 28.97 -23.63
CA SER A 447 6.53 30.23 -23.04
C SER A 447 6.58 31.42 -23.99
N ARG A 448 7.43 31.39 -25.03
CA ARG A 448 7.48 32.46 -26.06
C ARG A 448 6.30 32.44 -27.02
N ASN A 449 5.80 31.26 -27.37
CA ASN A 449 4.81 31.10 -28.45
C ASN A 449 3.38 30.80 -27.95
N MET A 450 3.20 30.51 -26.66
CA MET A 450 1.90 30.24 -26.09
C MET A 450 1.26 31.47 -25.43
N HIS A 451 -0.03 31.63 -25.65
CA HIS A 451 -0.82 32.63 -24.93
C HIS A 451 -0.77 32.36 -23.41
N HIS A 452 -0.63 33.42 -22.63
CA HIS A 452 -0.45 33.36 -21.17
C HIS A 452 -1.56 32.58 -20.43
N SER A 453 -2.79 32.57 -20.96
CA SER A 453 -3.90 31.78 -20.39
C SER A 453 -3.66 30.27 -20.51
N SER A 454 -3.10 29.81 -21.64
CA SER A 454 -2.75 28.40 -21.88
C SER A 454 -1.59 27.98 -20.99
N ILE A 455 -0.53 28.79 -20.88
CA ILE A 455 0.59 28.54 -19.95
C ILE A 455 0.07 28.39 -18.51
N ARG A 456 -0.82 29.30 -18.08
CA ARG A 456 -1.43 29.25 -16.76
C ARG A 456 -2.30 28.01 -16.57
N ALA A 457 -2.90 27.49 -17.63
CA ALA A 457 -3.69 26.27 -17.60
C ALA A 457 -2.81 25.02 -17.50
N PHE A 458 -1.69 24.95 -18.22
CA PHE A 458 -0.66 23.92 -18.06
C PHE A 458 -0.07 23.90 -16.64
N ILE A 459 0.32 25.06 -16.11
CA ILE A 459 0.83 25.18 -14.73
C ILE A 459 -0.23 24.72 -13.72
N ARG A 460 -1.50 25.15 -13.89
CA ARG A 460 -2.60 24.74 -13.00
C ARG A 460 -2.87 23.24 -13.06
N LYS A 461 -2.72 22.63 -14.23
CA LYS A 461 -2.91 21.19 -14.45
C LYS A 461 -1.60 20.40 -14.38
N ARG A 462 -0.59 20.89 -13.65
CA ARG A 462 0.68 20.17 -13.37
C ARG A 462 1.41 19.67 -14.61
N GLY A 463 1.41 20.47 -15.67
CA GLY A 463 2.09 20.15 -16.92
C GLY A 463 1.23 19.38 -17.94
N THR A 464 0.02 18.93 -17.59
CA THR A 464 -0.85 18.19 -18.53
C THR A 464 -2.08 19.02 -18.91
N HIS A 465 -2.19 19.43 -20.18
CA HIS A 465 -3.33 20.24 -20.64
C HIS A 465 -3.65 19.98 -22.11
N ALA A 466 -4.94 20.10 -22.44
CA ALA A 466 -5.50 19.91 -23.78
C ALA A 466 -6.64 20.91 -23.99
N THR A 467 -6.79 21.41 -25.22
CA THR A 467 -7.94 22.21 -25.68
C THR A 467 -8.30 21.79 -27.12
N SER A 468 -9.40 22.31 -27.69
CA SER A 468 -9.75 22.06 -29.09
C SER A 468 -8.73 22.61 -30.10
N VAL A 469 -7.85 23.53 -29.66
CA VAL A 469 -6.84 24.21 -30.51
C VAL A 469 -5.41 23.78 -30.14
N CYS A 470 -5.20 23.23 -28.94
CA CYS A 470 -3.91 22.73 -28.46
C CYS A 470 -4.05 21.25 -28.10
N PRO A 471 -3.42 20.34 -28.86
CA PRO A 471 -3.45 18.91 -28.58
C PRO A 471 -3.02 18.60 -27.15
N GLU A 472 -3.45 17.44 -26.62
CA GLU A 472 -3.01 17.00 -25.30
C GLU A 472 -1.48 16.93 -25.22
N GLN A 473 -0.89 17.65 -24.27
CA GLN A 473 0.54 17.66 -24.01
C GLN A 473 0.82 17.44 -22.53
N CYS A 474 1.95 16.79 -22.22
CA CYS A 474 2.45 16.54 -20.87
C CYS A 474 3.87 17.11 -20.72
N TRP A 475 3.99 18.32 -20.19
CA TRP A 475 5.29 18.99 -20.02
C TRP A 475 6.24 18.22 -19.09
N ASN A 476 5.72 17.42 -18.15
CA ASN A 476 6.58 16.61 -17.29
C ASN A 476 7.28 15.50 -18.07
N GLU A 477 6.62 14.93 -19.09
CA GLU A 477 7.24 13.95 -19.99
C GLU A 477 8.34 14.64 -20.80
N GLU A 478 8.06 15.81 -21.36
CA GLU A 478 9.04 16.59 -22.14
C GLU A 478 10.23 17.09 -21.29
N PHE A 479 9.99 17.50 -20.04
CA PHE A 479 11.07 17.91 -19.12
C PHE A 479 11.95 16.74 -18.69
N SER A 480 11.35 15.55 -18.60
CA SER A 480 12.08 14.35 -18.21
C SER A 480 12.67 13.61 -19.41
N GLU A 481 12.32 13.96 -20.64
CA GLU A 481 12.68 13.27 -21.88
C GLU A 481 14.17 12.92 -21.94
N VAL A 482 15.07 13.89 -21.75
CA VAL A 482 16.53 13.63 -21.75
C VAL A 482 16.98 12.63 -20.68
N SER A 483 16.35 12.66 -19.50
CA SER A 483 16.67 11.71 -18.42
C SER A 483 16.03 10.35 -18.65
N SER A 484 14.80 10.34 -19.14
CA SER A 484 14.01 9.17 -19.48
C SER A 484 14.66 8.41 -20.63
N ASP A 485 15.06 9.10 -21.70
CA ASP A 485 15.78 8.53 -22.84
C ASP A 485 17.12 7.95 -22.39
N LYS A 486 17.86 8.65 -21.51
CA LYS A 486 19.11 8.09 -21.01
C LYS A 486 18.87 6.83 -20.17
N ALA A 487 17.90 6.86 -19.25
CA ALA A 487 17.53 5.71 -18.45
C ALA A 487 17.04 4.54 -19.32
N MET A 488 16.17 4.81 -20.29
CA MET A 488 15.63 3.82 -21.22
C MET A 488 16.68 3.28 -22.18
N SER A 489 17.66 4.08 -22.60
CA SER A 489 18.79 3.63 -23.41
C SER A 489 19.75 2.72 -22.62
N ALA A 490 19.83 2.91 -21.32
CA ALA A 490 20.63 2.07 -20.42
C ALA A 490 19.93 0.77 -20.04
N MET A 491 18.59 0.70 -20.13
CA MET A 491 17.81 -0.48 -19.75
C MET A 491 18.14 -1.72 -20.59
N PRO A 492 18.25 -1.67 -21.93
CA PRO A 492 18.64 -2.85 -22.72
C PRO A 492 20.05 -3.37 -22.38
N ALA A 493 21.00 -2.48 -22.08
CA ALA A 493 22.34 -2.87 -21.67
C ALA A 493 22.32 -3.56 -20.30
N LEU A 494 21.59 -2.97 -19.34
CA LEU A 494 21.37 -3.56 -18.03
C LEU A 494 20.64 -4.90 -18.11
N GLU A 495 19.59 -4.98 -18.92
CA GLU A 495 18.80 -6.18 -19.15
C GLU A 495 19.63 -7.26 -19.85
N ALA A 496 20.50 -6.90 -20.80
CA ALA A 496 21.42 -7.83 -21.45
C ALA A 496 22.53 -8.32 -20.50
N GLU A 497 23.07 -7.46 -19.64
CA GLU A 497 24.08 -7.85 -18.65
C GLU A 497 23.48 -8.73 -17.54
N LEU A 498 22.26 -8.42 -17.09
CA LEU A 498 21.54 -9.19 -16.10
C LEU A 498 20.94 -10.47 -16.70
N LEU A 499 20.03 -10.39 -17.67
CA LEU A 499 19.35 -11.55 -18.25
C LEU A 499 20.22 -12.36 -19.23
N GLY A 500 21.15 -11.72 -19.94
CA GLY A 500 21.93 -12.38 -20.99
C GLY A 500 23.03 -13.31 -20.44
N ALA A 501 23.64 -12.95 -19.31
CA ALA A 501 24.54 -13.84 -18.58
C ALA A 501 23.75 -14.98 -17.90
N ASP A 502 22.59 -14.64 -17.33
CA ASP A 502 21.79 -15.54 -16.50
C ASP A 502 21.00 -16.56 -17.31
N GLY A 503 20.35 -16.17 -18.41
CA GLY A 503 19.56 -17.06 -19.26
C GLY A 503 20.43 -18.04 -20.06
N LYS A 504 21.64 -17.63 -20.47
CA LYS A 504 22.61 -18.54 -21.11
C LYS A 504 23.17 -19.54 -20.10
N LEU A 505 23.45 -19.09 -18.88
CA LEU A 505 23.93 -19.95 -17.80
C LEU A 505 22.84 -20.94 -17.35
N GLU A 506 21.60 -20.48 -17.19
CA GLU A 506 20.44 -21.29 -16.80
C GLU A 506 20.10 -22.32 -17.87
N ALA A 507 20.06 -21.92 -19.16
CA ALA A 507 19.82 -22.85 -20.27
C ALA A 507 20.94 -23.90 -20.38
N LYS A 508 22.20 -23.50 -20.16
CA LYS A 508 23.35 -24.41 -20.19
C LYS A 508 23.37 -25.35 -18.98
N ALA A 509 23.08 -24.84 -17.78
CA ALA A 509 22.97 -25.63 -16.56
C ALA A 509 21.78 -26.60 -16.64
N HIS A 510 20.61 -26.18 -17.13
CA HIS A 510 19.47 -27.05 -17.38
C HIS A 510 19.77 -28.12 -18.43
N LYS A 511 20.46 -27.77 -19.52
CA LYS A 511 20.88 -28.74 -20.53
C LYS A 511 21.85 -29.79 -19.95
N ASP A 512 22.82 -29.35 -19.16
CA ASP A 512 23.80 -30.23 -18.52
C ASP A 512 23.13 -31.12 -17.44
N LEU A 513 22.23 -30.56 -16.62
CA LEU A 513 21.41 -31.32 -15.65
C LEU A 513 20.48 -32.32 -16.34
N ARG A 514 19.83 -31.95 -17.44
CA ARG A 514 19.03 -32.89 -18.24
C ARG A 514 19.88 -34.00 -18.82
N ALA A 515 21.08 -33.69 -19.32
CA ALA A 515 22.02 -34.71 -19.80
C ALA A 515 22.39 -35.70 -18.69
N VAL A 516 22.66 -35.20 -17.47
CA VAL A 516 22.88 -36.03 -16.28
C VAL A 516 21.65 -36.91 -15.99
N ILE A 517 20.44 -36.33 -15.94
CA ILE A 517 19.19 -37.09 -15.69
C ILE A 517 18.94 -38.13 -16.78
N THR A 518 19.18 -37.81 -18.05
CA THR A 518 19.01 -38.74 -19.18
C THR A 518 19.98 -39.91 -19.10
N VAL A 519 21.25 -39.67 -18.77
CA VAL A 519 22.23 -40.74 -18.57
C VAL A 519 21.83 -41.62 -17.37
N LEU A 520 21.36 -41.00 -16.28
CA LEU A 520 20.89 -41.72 -15.08
C LEU A 520 19.62 -42.55 -15.34
N ARG A 521 18.71 -42.08 -16.20
CA ARG A 521 17.51 -42.82 -16.63
C ARG A 521 17.82 -43.96 -17.61
N GLY A 522 18.88 -43.83 -18.42
CA GLY A 522 19.32 -44.86 -19.38
C GLY A 522 20.03 -46.05 -18.72
N THR A 523 20.55 -45.89 -17.51
CA THR A 523 21.12 -46.98 -16.70
C THR A 523 20.02 -47.76 -15.98
N GLN A 524 19.44 -48.75 -16.67
CA GLN A 524 18.30 -49.58 -16.21
C GLN A 524 18.53 -50.47 -14.96
N HIS A 525 19.71 -50.43 -14.31
CA HIS A 525 20.05 -51.32 -13.20
C HIS A 525 20.39 -50.61 -11.88
N ILE A 526 19.96 -49.36 -11.69
CA ILE A 526 20.29 -48.59 -10.49
C ILE A 526 19.07 -48.52 -9.56
N TYR A 527 19.18 -49.16 -8.39
CA TYR A 527 18.27 -48.94 -7.27
C TYR A 527 18.48 -47.52 -6.74
N TRP A 528 17.48 -46.66 -6.94
CA TRP A 528 17.46 -45.33 -6.35
C TRP A 528 17.12 -45.45 -4.85
N PRO A 529 17.91 -44.84 -3.95
CA PRO A 529 17.48 -44.66 -2.57
C PRO A 529 16.18 -43.84 -2.56
N SER A 530 15.22 -44.21 -1.72
CA SER A 530 13.90 -43.57 -1.60
C SER A 530 13.95 -42.06 -1.31
N SER A 531 15.12 -41.51 -0.92
CA SER A 531 15.37 -40.08 -0.76
C SER A 531 15.49 -39.28 -2.08
N PHE A 532 15.56 -39.93 -3.24
CA PHE A 532 15.69 -39.30 -4.57
C PHE A 532 14.41 -39.36 -5.42
N GLN A 533 13.33 -39.96 -4.90
CA GLN A 533 12.00 -39.94 -5.52
C GLN A 533 11.19 -38.78 -4.93
N CYS A 534 11.43 -37.55 -5.41
CA CYS A 534 10.58 -36.38 -5.14
C CYS A 534 10.48 -35.56 -6.43
#